data_AF-A0A938LR65-F1
#
_entry.id   AF-A0A938LR65-F1
#
_cell.length_a   1.000
_cell.length_b   1.000
_cell.length_c   1.000
_cell.angle_alpha   90.00
_cell.angle_beta   90.00
_cell.angle_gamma   90.00
#
_symmetry.space_group_name_H-M   'P 1'
#
loop_
_entity.id
_entity.type
_entity.pdbx_description
1 polymer ?
#
loop_
_entity_poly.entity_id
_entity_poly.type
_entity_poly.pdbx_seq_one_letter_code
_entity_poly.pdbx_strand_id
1 'polypeptide(L)'
;MSFRVLVIPEDPTYNGYILQPLVERMLAELGKPNARVVILTNPKLNGYTHAVSAIRGDLIDRYQHFDLWLFLPDGDRAGNLQALESELLERGIRLLCCAAQPEVEAWLLAGHRDELPLPWTQVRRHPRLKEGVFEPFLRQFGDLRSPGAGRERLTCQTLANYRGLLSVCPELADLEDRLRAFLAQGA
;
A
#
# COMPACT_ATOMS: atom_id res chain seq x y z
N MET A 1 -11.04 -9.18 20.27
CA MET A 1 -11.55 -8.59 19.02
C MET A 1 -10.44 -8.65 17.97
N SER A 2 -10.75 -8.99 16.71
CA SER A 2 -9.76 -8.99 15.63
C SER A 2 -9.53 -7.55 15.16
N PHE A 3 -8.28 -7.09 15.09
CA PHE A 3 -7.93 -5.76 14.58
C PHE A 3 -8.27 -5.66 13.09
N ARG A 4 -9.10 -4.70 12.69
CA ARG A 4 -9.61 -4.54 11.32
C ARG A 4 -8.97 -3.33 10.66
N VAL A 5 -8.34 -3.55 9.51
CA VAL A 5 -7.66 -2.50 8.74
C VAL A 5 -8.32 -2.35 7.38
N LEU A 6 -8.74 -1.14 7.05
CA LEU A 6 -9.22 -0.78 5.72
C LEU A 6 -8.05 -0.21 4.92
N VAL A 7 -7.74 -0.81 3.78
CA VAL A 7 -6.73 -0.29 2.86
C VAL A 7 -7.43 0.36 1.69
N ILE A 8 -7.07 1.60 1.41
CA ILE A 8 -7.66 2.47 0.41
C ILE A 8 -6.61 2.67 -0.69
N PRO A 9 -6.68 1.89 -1.79
CA PRO A 9 -5.82 2.09 -2.95
C PRO A 9 -6.32 3.27 -3.81
N GLU A 10 -5.42 3.83 -4.63
CA GLU A 10 -5.82 4.74 -5.70
C GLU A 10 -6.54 4.03 -6.85
N ASP A 11 -6.10 2.82 -7.23
CA ASP A 11 -6.82 1.90 -8.14
C ASP A 11 -6.95 0.51 -7.48
N PRO A 12 -8.15 0.10 -7.06
CA PRO A 12 -8.34 -1.17 -6.35
C PRO A 12 -8.16 -2.41 -7.21
N THR A 13 -8.19 -2.30 -8.54
CA THR A 13 -8.27 -3.45 -9.44
C THR A 13 -6.99 -4.29 -9.41
N TYR A 14 -5.83 -3.65 -9.42
CA TYR A 14 -4.53 -4.32 -9.47
C TYR A 14 -3.69 -4.10 -8.22
N ASN A 15 -3.82 -2.93 -7.58
CA ASN A 15 -3.01 -2.60 -6.40
C ASN A 15 -3.42 -3.48 -5.21
N GLY A 16 -4.67 -3.96 -5.14
CA GLY A 16 -5.13 -4.87 -4.09
C GLY A 16 -4.26 -6.13 -3.95
N TYR A 17 -3.78 -6.69 -5.06
CA TYR A 17 -2.91 -7.87 -5.07
C TYR A 17 -1.49 -7.62 -4.56
N ILE A 18 -1.09 -6.34 -4.41
CA ILE A 18 0.20 -5.94 -3.84
C ILE A 18 -0.01 -5.47 -2.40
N LEU A 19 -0.98 -4.59 -2.18
CA LEU A 19 -1.22 -3.93 -0.90
C LEU A 19 -1.74 -4.88 0.17
N GLN A 20 -2.63 -5.82 -0.17
CA GLN A 20 -3.19 -6.74 0.82
C GLN A 20 -2.10 -7.60 1.48
N PRO A 21 -1.31 -8.41 0.75
CA PRO A 21 -0.28 -9.24 1.36
C PRO A 21 0.81 -8.40 2.06
N LEU A 22 1.11 -7.21 1.55
CA LEU A 22 2.07 -6.29 2.17
C LEU A 22 1.61 -5.83 3.56
N VAL A 23 0.37 -5.33 3.66
CA VAL A 23 -0.19 -4.84 4.93
C VAL A 23 -0.40 -5.99 5.90
N GLU A 24 -0.86 -7.15 5.44
CA GLU A 24 -0.98 -8.36 6.27
C GLU A 24 0.39 -8.76 6.85
N ARG A 25 1.46 -8.75 6.04
CA ARG A 25 2.81 -9.05 6.50
C ARG A 25 3.31 -8.02 7.52
N MET A 26 3.12 -6.74 7.26
CA MET A 26 3.53 -5.65 8.15
C MET A 26 2.83 -5.76 9.51
N LEU A 27 1.52 -6.02 9.53
CA LEU A 27 0.78 -6.23 10.78
C LEU A 27 1.22 -7.50 11.52
N ALA A 28 1.55 -8.58 10.82
CA ALA A 28 2.09 -9.78 11.43
C ALA A 28 3.44 -9.54 12.14
N GLU A 29 4.35 -8.79 11.50
CA GLU A 29 5.64 -8.38 12.10
C GLU A 29 5.44 -7.50 13.34
N LEU A 30 4.36 -6.72 13.39
CA LEU A 30 3.98 -5.88 14.53
C LEU A 30 3.15 -6.62 15.59
N GLY A 31 3.07 -7.95 15.53
CA GLY A 31 2.39 -8.77 16.54
C GLY A 31 0.86 -8.85 16.38
N LYS A 32 0.33 -8.47 15.22
CA LYS A 32 -1.10 -8.59 14.86
C LYS A 32 -1.29 -9.56 13.67
N PRO A 33 -0.84 -10.83 13.73
CA PRO A 33 -0.92 -11.77 12.60
C PRO A 33 -2.37 -12.15 12.22
N ASN A 34 -3.32 -11.97 13.15
CA ASN A 34 -4.74 -12.24 12.92
C ASN A 34 -5.54 -10.97 12.57
N ALA A 35 -4.86 -9.89 12.17
CA ALA A 35 -5.55 -8.69 11.71
C ALA A 35 -6.32 -8.98 10.41
N ARG A 36 -7.51 -8.42 10.30
CA ARG A 36 -8.34 -8.54 9.09
C ARG A 36 -8.10 -7.32 8.21
N VAL A 37 -7.33 -7.51 7.15
CA VAL A 37 -7.09 -6.50 6.12
C VAL A 37 -8.21 -6.57 5.08
N VAL A 38 -8.79 -5.42 4.74
CA VAL A 38 -9.84 -5.30 3.72
C VAL A 38 -9.42 -4.24 2.72
N ILE A 39 -9.28 -4.62 1.45
CA ILE A 39 -9.07 -3.67 0.36
C ILE A 39 -10.40 -3.03 0.00
N LEU A 40 -10.44 -1.69 -0.02
CA LEU A 40 -11.59 -0.95 -0.51
C LEU A 40 -11.74 -1.16 -2.01
N THR A 41 -12.76 -1.90 -2.43
CA THR A 41 -13.08 -2.15 -3.84
C THR A 41 -14.27 -1.32 -4.35
N ASN A 42 -15.03 -0.71 -3.46
CA ASN A 42 -16.23 0.09 -3.76
C ASN A 42 -16.39 1.25 -2.75
N PRO A 43 -16.50 2.52 -3.19
CA PRO A 43 -16.51 3.02 -4.57
C PRO A 43 -15.19 2.78 -5.31
N LYS A 44 -15.25 2.59 -6.64
CA LYS A 44 -14.05 2.65 -7.47
C LYS A 44 -13.53 4.08 -7.43
N LEU A 45 -12.40 4.27 -6.75
CA LEU A 45 -11.74 5.54 -6.67
C LEU A 45 -11.02 5.74 -8.01
N ASN A 46 -11.43 6.75 -8.78
CA ASN A 46 -10.80 7.08 -10.06
C ASN A 46 -9.74 8.16 -9.82
N GLY A 47 -8.71 7.81 -9.07
CA GLY A 47 -7.58 8.68 -8.76
C GLY A 47 -7.65 9.40 -7.40
N TYR A 48 -6.56 10.08 -7.07
CA TYR A 48 -6.33 10.74 -5.78
C TYR A 48 -7.47 11.66 -5.30
N THR A 49 -7.94 12.60 -6.13
CA THR A 49 -8.98 13.56 -5.70
C THR A 49 -10.29 12.87 -5.32
N HIS A 50 -10.67 11.83 -6.07
CA HIS A 50 -11.85 11.02 -5.75
C HIS A 50 -11.63 10.22 -4.47
N ALA A 51 -10.43 9.66 -4.26
CA ALA A 51 -10.07 8.96 -3.03
C ALA A 51 -10.20 9.87 -1.80
N VAL A 52 -9.60 11.06 -1.83
CA VAL A 52 -9.67 12.03 -0.73
C VAL A 52 -11.11 12.46 -0.46
N SER A 53 -11.90 12.75 -1.50
CA SER A 53 -13.32 13.11 -1.32
C SER A 53 -14.12 11.97 -0.70
N ALA A 54 -13.87 10.73 -1.09
CA ALA A 54 -14.56 9.56 -0.53
C ALA A 54 -14.16 9.33 0.94
N ILE A 55 -12.87 9.50 1.27
CA ILE A 55 -12.35 9.43 2.64
C ILE A 55 -13.05 10.44 3.55
N ARG A 56 -13.31 11.66 3.06
CA ARG A 56 -13.97 12.72 3.83
C ARG A 56 -15.49 12.56 3.95
N GLY A 57 -16.11 11.83 3.03
CA GLY A 57 -17.56 11.64 2.95
C GLY A 57 -17.95 10.20 3.23
N ASP A 58 -18.40 9.51 2.19
CA ASP A 58 -19.09 8.21 2.24
C ASP A 58 -18.34 7.10 2.99
N LEU A 59 -17.01 7.12 3.02
CA LEU A 59 -16.25 6.07 3.70
C LEU A 59 -16.42 6.12 5.22
N ILE A 60 -16.69 7.30 5.77
CA ILE A 60 -16.82 7.49 7.22
C ILE A 60 -18.03 6.75 7.72
N ASP A 61 -19.19 6.97 7.10
CA ASP A 61 -20.42 6.34 7.52
C ASP A 61 -20.34 4.81 7.39
N ARG A 62 -19.65 4.30 6.35
CA ARG A 62 -19.54 2.88 6.04
C ARG A 62 -18.49 2.14 6.86
N TYR A 63 -17.37 2.77 7.15
CA TYR A 63 -16.16 2.11 7.66
C TYR A 63 -15.60 2.70 8.97
N GLN A 64 -16.29 3.65 9.61
CA GLN A 64 -15.89 4.18 10.94
C GLN A 64 -15.68 3.10 12.02
N HIS A 65 -16.27 1.92 11.84
CA HIS A 65 -16.15 0.79 12.75
C HIS A 65 -14.85 -0.02 12.59
N PHE A 66 -13.97 0.36 11.66
CA PHE A 66 -12.63 -0.21 11.51
C PHE A 66 -11.66 0.45 12.48
N ASP A 67 -10.68 -0.31 12.97
CA ASP A 67 -9.71 0.17 13.95
C ASP A 67 -8.68 1.13 13.32
N LEU A 68 -8.37 0.93 12.03
CA LEU A 68 -7.39 1.71 11.30
C LEU A 68 -7.72 1.75 9.81
N TRP A 69 -7.51 2.92 9.20
CA TRP A 69 -7.50 3.10 7.76
C TRP A 69 -6.09 3.39 7.25
N LEU A 70 -5.74 2.78 6.12
CA LEU A 70 -4.48 2.99 5.41
C LEU A 70 -4.77 3.53 4.02
N PHE A 71 -4.29 4.73 3.72
CA PHE A 71 -4.36 5.31 2.38
C PHE A 71 -2.98 5.27 1.72
N LEU A 72 -2.86 4.50 0.64
CA LEU A 72 -1.57 4.22 -0.01
C LEU A 72 -1.60 4.70 -1.48
N PRO A 73 -1.60 6.02 -1.73
CA PRO A 73 -1.61 6.58 -3.08
C PRO A 73 -0.24 6.48 -3.73
N ASP A 74 -0.20 6.65 -5.06
CA ASP A 74 1.05 6.78 -5.79
C ASP A 74 1.73 8.14 -5.50
N GLY A 75 3.06 8.17 -5.63
CA GLY A 75 3.90 9.26 -5.17
C GLY A 75 3.80 10.53 -6.01
N ASP A 76 3.39 10.41 -7.27
CA ASP A 76 3.14 11.52 -8.18
C ASP A 76 1.93 12.39 -7.75
N ARG A 77 1.02 11.82 -6.94
CA ARG A 77 -0.26 12.42 -6.56
C ARG A 77 -0.44 12.64 -5.07
N ALA A 78 0.57 12.33 -4.28
CA ALA A 78 0.56 12.57 -2.84
C ALA A 78 0.51 14.09 -2.54
N GLY A 79 -0.71 14.62 -2.43
CA GLY A 79 -0.96 15.98 -1.93
C GLY A 79 -0.66 16.10 -0.42
N ASN A 80 -1.34 17.01 0.27
CA ASN A 80 -1.18 17.20 1.71
C ASN A 80 -1.82 16.05 2.53
N LEU A 81 -1.17 14.88 2.51
CA LEU A 81 -1.59 13.67 3.23
C LEU A 81 -1.67 13.91 4.74
N GLN A 82 -0.74 14.69 5.28
CA GLN A 82 -0.71 14.99 6.72
C GLN A 82 -1.94 15.81 7.17
N ALA A 83 -2.40 16.76 6.34
CA ALA A 83 -3.64 17.48 6.62
C ALA A 83 -4.86 16.54 6.61
N LEU A 84 -4.89 15.57 5.69
CA LEU A 84 -5.96 14.58 5.64
C LEU A 84 -5.97 13.70 6.89
N GLU A 85 -4.81 13.26 7.36
CA GLU A 85 -4.70 12.49 8.60
C GLU A 85 -5.22 13.29 9.81
N SER A 86 -4.78 14.53 9.97
CA SER A 86 -5.22 15.40 11.08
C SER A 86 -6.72 15.65 11.05
N GLU A 87 -7.29 15.92 9.88
CA GLU A 87 -8.72 16.16 9.71
C GLU A 87 -9.56 14.93 10.10
N LEU A 88 -9.13 13.73 9.70
CA LEU A 88 -9.83 12.49 10.04
C LEU A 88 -9.65 12.15 11.52
N LEU A 89 -8.49 12.49 12.10
CA LEU A 89 -8.22 12.32 13.52
C LEU A 89 -9.13 13.16 14.40
N GLU A 90 -9.39 14.43 14.02
CA GLU A 90 -10.35 15.31 14.69
C GLU A 90 -11.77 14.74 14.69
N ARG A 91 -12.11 13.94 13.67
CA ARG A 91 -13.38 13.22 13.56
C ARG A 91 -13.38 11.86 14.27
N GLY A 92 -12.31 11.54 14.99
CA GLY A 92 -12.15 10.28 15.74
C GLY A 92 -11.71 9.08 14.89
N ILE A 93 -11.36 9.29 13.62
CA ILE A 93 -10.97 8.22 12.69
C ILE A 93 -9.46 8.13 12.62
N ARG A 94 -8.92 6.92 12.77
CA ARG A 94 -7.49 6.67 12.69
C ARG A 94 -7.12 6.38 11.23
N LEU A 95 -6.51 7.36 10.58
CA LEU A 95 -5.99 7.24 9.21
C LEU A 95 -4.48 7.41 9.22
N LEU A 96 -3.76 6.51 8.54
CA LEU A 96 -2.36 6.71 8.17
C LEU A 96 -2.23 6.69 6.65
N CYS A 97 -1.50 7.66 6.12
CA CYS A 97 -1.21 7.78 4.71
C CYS A 97 0.27 7.50 4.45
N CYS A 98 0.56 6.81 3.35
CA CYS A 98 1.92 6.59 2.88
C CYS A 98 1.94 6.61 1.35
N ALA A 99 2.66 7.56 0.78
CA ALA A 99 2.84 7.67 -0.67
C ALA A 99 3.82 6.61 -1.17
N ALA A 100 3.41 5.79 -2.12
CA ALA A 100 4.29 4.83 -2.77
C ALA A 100 5.25 5.52 -3.72
N GLN A 101 6.56 5.26 -3.63
CA GLN A 101 7.57 6.01 -4.39
C GLN A 101 8.29 5.13 -5.43
N PRO A 102 8.11 5.39 -6.75
CA PRO A 102 7.20 6.37 -7.35
C PRO A 102 5.73 5.89 -7.42
N GLU A 103 5.51 4.58 -7.41
CA GLU A 103 4.19 3.93 -7.53
C GLU A 103 4.18 2.66 -6.68
N VAL A 104 2.99 2.12 -6.35
CA VAL A 104 2.83 0.88 -5.55
C VAL A 104 3.59 -0.31 -6.17
N GLU A 105 3.62 -0.38 -7.49
CA GLU A 105 4.37 -1.37 -8.26
C GLU A 105 5.86 -1.44 -7.90
N ALA A 106 6.46 -0.32 -7.45
CA ALA A 106 7.84 -0.29 -6.98
C ALA A 106 8.08 -1.25 -5.82
N TRP A 107 7.13 -1.33 -4.88
CA TRP A 107 7.26 -2.19 -3.71
C TRP A 107 7.32 -3.67 -4.08
N LEU A 108 6.62 -4.08 -5.13
CA LEU A 108 6.75 -5.42 -5.70
C LEU A 108 8.15 -5.59 -6.31
N LEU A 109 8.57 -4.66 -7.18
CA LEU A 109 9.86 -4.73 -7.89
C LEU A 109 11.08 -4.72 -6.95
N ALA A 110 10.96 -4.14 -5.76
CA ALA A 110 12.03 -4.08 -4.76
C ALA A 110 12.54 -5.46 -4.31
N GLY A 111 11.71 -6.50 -4.40
CA GLY A 111 12.11 -7.88 -4.11
C GLY A 111 12.83 -8.58 -5.25
N HIS A 112 12.71 -8.06 -6.46
CA HIS A 112 13.22 -8.66 -7.71
C HIS A 112 14.29 -7.79 -8.36
N ARG A 113 15.01 -6.99 -7.56
CA ARG A 113 16.00 -5.99 -8.04
C ARG A 113 17.08 -6.60 -8.94
N ASP A 114 17.47 -7.84 -8.68
CA ASP A 114 18.49 -8.54 -9.46
C ASP A 114 17.99 -8.97 -10.85
N GLU A 115 16.67 -9.02 -11.05
CA GLU A 115 16.00 -9.34 -12.31
C GLU A 115 15.67 -8.08 -13.14
N LEU A 116 15.93 -6.89 -12.59
CA LEU A 116 15.65 -5.63 -13.27
C LEU A 116 16.81 -5.21 -14.17
N PRO A 117 16.52 -4.65 -15.36
CA PRO A 117 17.57 -4.14 -16.26
C PRO A 117 18.20 -2.84 -15.78
N LEU A 118 17.62 -2.20 -14.75
CA LEU A 118 18.03 -0.90 -14.23
C LEU A 118 18.45 -1.01 -12.77
N PRO A 119 19.48 -0.25 -12.34
CA PRO A 119 19.80 -0.10 -10.92
C PRO A 119 18.58 0.42 -10.14
N TRP A 120 18.42 -0.07 -8.91
CA TRP A 120 17.27 0.28 -8.06
C TRP A 120 17.07 1.80 -7.87
N THR A 121 18.15 2.56 -7.78
CA THR A 121 18.11 4.02 -7.67
C THR A 121 17.47 4.71 -8.88
N GLN A 122 17.60 4.12 -10.08
CA GLN A 122 16.96 4.60 -11.30
C GLN A 122 15.49 4.18 -11.35
N VAL A 123 15.18 2.95 -10.94
CA VAL A 123 13.80 2.44 -10.84
C VAL A 123 12.96 3.35 -9.94
N ARG A 124 13.47 3.72 -8.77
CA ARG A 124 12.78 4.63 -7.83
C ARG A 124 12.57 6.06 -8.34
N ARG A 125 13.26 6.46 -9.40
CA ARG A 125 13.13 7.78 -10.04
C ARG A 125 12.50 7.70 -11.42
N HIS A 126 12.04 6.52 -11.82
CA HIS A 126 11.53 6.31 -13.16
C HIS A 126 10.15 6.98 -13.31
N PRO A 127 9.99 7.95 -14.23
CA PRO A 127 8.77 8.76 -14.33
C PRO A 127 7.55 7.99 -14.85
N ARG A 128 7.78 6.83 -15.48
CA ARG A 128 6.76 5.92 -16.01
C ARG A 128 7.06 4.50 -15.56
N LEU A 129 7.13 4.30 -14.25
CA LEU A 129 7.61 3.03 -13.69
C LEU A 129 6.74 1.88 -14.16
N LYS A 130 5.41 2.10 -14.16
CA LYS A 130 4.43 1.12 -14.59
C LYS A 130 4.64 0.64 -16.00
N GLU A 131 4.68 1.55 -16.98
CA GLU A 131 4.77 1.15 -18.38
C GLU A 131 6.20 0.81 -18.81
N GLY A 132 7.19 1.48 -18.22
CA GLY A 132 8.59 1.37 -18.63
C GLY A 132 9.35 0.20 -18.00
N VAL A 133 8.96 -0.24 -16.80
CA VAL A 133 9.68 -1.28 -16.05
C VAL A 133 8.75 -2.39 -15.58
N PHE A 134 7.64 -2.03 -14.93
CA PHE A 134 6.76 -3.01 -14.30
C PHE A 134 6.02 -3.89 -15.32
N GLU A 135 5.45 -3.31 -16.37
CA GLU A 135 4.77 -4.06 -17.42
C GLU A 135 5.71 -5.04 -18.14
N PRO A 136 6.91 -4.64 -18.62
CA PRO A 136 7.90 -5.58 -19.16
C PRO A 136 8.26 -6.70 -18.18
N PHE A 137 8.51 -6.35 -16.91
CA PHE A 137 8.80 -7.34 -15.87
C PHE A 137 7.65 -8.33 -15.69
N LEU A 138 6.41 -7.85 -15.61
CA LEU A 138 5.22 -8.68 -15.44
C LEU A 138 4.96 -9.57 -16.66
N ARG A 139 5.27 -9.12 -17.88
CA ARG A 139 5.17 -9.97 -19.08
C ARG A 139 6.17 -11.13 -19.06
N GLN A 140 7.33 -10.95 -18.43
CA GLN A 140 8.39 -11.94 -18.37
C GLN A 140 8.23 -12.91 -17.18
N PHE A 141 7.91 -12.39 -15.99
CA PHE A 141 7.91 -13.14 -14.73
C PHE A 141 6.51 -13.33 -14.11
N GLY A 142 5.53 -12.55 -14.57
CA GLY A 142 4.14 -12.67 -14.16
C GLY A 142 3.46 -13.89 -14.76
N ASP A 143 2.20 -14.08 -14.39
CA ASP A 143 1.35 -15.15 -14.91
C ASP A 143 -0.01 -14.56 -15.30
N LEU A 144 -0.15 -14.24 -16.58
CA LEU A 144 -1.37 -13.66 -17.17
C LEU A 144 -2.61 -14.55 -17.01
N ARG A 145 -2.45 -15.84 -16.70
CA ARG A 145 -3.56 -16.78 -16.50
C ARG A 145 -4.06 -16.77 -15.05
N SER A 146 -3.29 -16.21 -14.13
CA SER A 146 -3.67 -16.08 -12.72
C SER A 146 -4.41 -14.77 -12.44
N PRO A 147 -5.33 -14.74 -11.45
CA PRO A 147 -5.91 -13.49 -10.95
C PRO A 147 -4.82 -12.48 -10.58
N GLY A 148 -5.00 -11.22 -10.98
CA GLY A 148 -3.99 -10.17 -10.75
C GLY A 148 -2.72 -10.31 -11.61
N ALA A 149 -2.68 -11.20 -12.61
CA ALA A 149 -1.56 -11.46 -13.53
C ALA A 149 -0.25 -11.89 -12.83
N GLY A 150 -0.34 -12.54 -11.67
CA GLY A 150 0.80 -13.02 -10.90
C GLY A 150 1.35 -12.03 -9.88
N ARG A 151 0.75 -10.84 -9.74
CA ARG A 151 1.16 -9.80 -8.77
C ARG A 151 1.19 -10.29 -7.34
N GLU A 152 0.19 -11.07 -6.92
CA GLU A 152 0.14 -11.61 -5.57
C GLU A 152 1.31 -12.55 -5.29
N ARG A 153 1.58 -13.50 -6.20
CA ARG A 153 2.72 -14.42 -6.09
C ARG A 153 4.04 -13.68 -6.03
N LEU A 154 4.26 -12.73 -6.93
CA LEU A 154 5.48 -11.92 -6.98
C LEU A 154 5.64 -11.07 -5.73
N THR A 155 4.54 -10.54 -5.18
CA THR A 155 4.55 -9.81 -3.91
C THR A 155 4.93 -10.74 -2.75
N CYS A 156 4.34 -11.93 -2.66
CA CYS A 156 4.71 -12.90 -1.63
C CYS A 156 6.19 -13.29 -1.69
N GLN A 157 6.78 -13.38 -2.88
CA GLN A 157 8.22 -13.60 -3.04
C GLN A 157 9.02 -12.41 -2.51
N THR A 158 8.62 -11.18 -2.83
CA THR A 158 9.25 -9.97 -2.28
C THR A 158 9.17 -9.93 -0.75
N LEU A 159 8.02 -10.30 -0.19
CA LEU A 159 7.78 -10.31 1.26
C LEU A 159 8.52 -11.43 2.00
N ALA A 160 9.05 -12.44 1.31
CA ALA A 160 9.92 -13.44 1.93
C ALA A 160 11.17 -12.80 2.54
N ASN A 161 11.65 -11.69 1.95
CA ASN A 161 12.68 -10.83 2.53
C ASN A 161 12.12 -9.44 2.88
N TYR A 162 11.10 -9.42 3.74
CA TYR A 162 10.44 -8.19 4.17
C TYR A 162 11.39 -7.14 4.77
N ARG A 163 12.40 -7.54 5.56
CA ARG A 163 13.40 -6.59 6.09
C ARG A 163 14.26 -5.97 4.98
N GLY A 164 14.59 -6.75 3.95
CA GLY A 164 15.25 -6.25 2.75
C GLY A 164 14.41 -5.20 2.02
N LEU A 165 13.09 -5.42 1.90
CA LEU A 165 12.16 -4.45 1.32
C LEU A 165 12.21 -3.11 2.07
N LEU A 166 12.10 -3.11 3.40
CA LEU A 166 12.15 -1.88 4.20
C LEU A 166 13.47 -1.12 4.05
N SER A 167 14.59 -1.84 3.87
CA SER A 167 15.90 -1.21 3.68
C SER A 167 16.02 -0.41 2.38
N VAL A 168 15.16 -0.69 1.39
CA VAL A 168 15.24 -0.10 0.04
C VAL A 168 14.04 0.76 -0.32
N CYS A 169 12.95 0.63 0.45
CA CYS A 169 11.72 1.41 0.41
C CYS A 169 11.53 2.13 1.77
N PRO A 170 12.20 3.28 1.99
CA PRO A 170 12.13 4.02 3.25
C PRO A 170 10.71 4.48 3.61
N GLU A 171 9.84 4.72 2.63
CA GLU A 171 8.43 5.06 2.86
C GLU A 171 7.67 3.94 3.59
N LEU A 172 7.98 2.68 3.32
CA LEU A 172 7.40 1.54 4.03
C LEU A 172 7.99 1.38 5.43
N ALA A 173 9.26 1.72 5.61
CA ALA A 173 9.90 1.70 6.93
C ALA A 173 9.28 2.76 7.85
N ASP A 174 9.08 3.98 7.33
CA ASP A 174 8.35 5.05 8.04
C ASP A 174 6.92 4.63 8.38
N LEU A 175 6.20 4.02 7.43
CA LEU A 175 4.86 3.50 7.68
C LEU A 175 4.84 2.44 8.79
N GLU A 176 5.79 1.50 8.79
CA GLU A 176 5.91 0.49 9.85
C GLU A 176 6.16 1.12 11.22
N ASP A 177 7.06 2.11 11.31
CA ASP A 177 7.37 2.78 12.57
C ASP A 177 6.17 3.58 13.09
N ARG A 178 5.43 4.26 12.21
CA ARG A 178 4.19 4.96 12.55
C ARG A 178 3.09 4.00 12.98
N LEU A 179 2.97 2.84 12.33
CA LEU A 179 2.06 1.77 12.75
C LEU A 179 2.44 1.19 14.11
N ARG A 180 3.73 0.97 14.36
CA ARG A 180 4.22 0.50 15.66
C ARG A 180 3.86 1.49 16.77
N ALA A 181 4.10 2.78 16.54
CA ALA A 181 3.72 3.83 17.48
C ALA A 181 2.21 3.87 17.72
N PHE A 182 1.41 3.75 16.65
CA PHE A 182 -0.04 3.69 16.73
C PHE A 182 -0.53 2.50 17.58
N LEU A 183 -0.02 1.30 17.30
CA LEU A 183 -0.39 0.09 18.03
C LEU A 183 0.03 0.13 19.50
N ALA A 184 1.13 0.82 19.82
CA ALA A 184 1.57 1.02 21.20
C ALA A 184 0.68 2.01 21.98
N GLN A 185 0.02 2.96 21.31
CA GLN A 185 -0.89 3.93 21.93
C GLN A 185 -2.33 3.39 22.10
N GLY A 186 -2.70 2.37 21.33
CA GLY A 186 -4.03 1.75 21.34
C GLY A 186 -4.12 0.39 22.05
N ALA A 187 -3.02 -0.07 22.68
CA ALA A 187 -2.97 -1.25 23.55
C ALA A 187 -3.09 -0.83 25.02
#